data_AF-A0A9W9C669-F1
#
_entry.id   AF-A0A9W9C669-F1
#
_cell.length_a   1.000
_cell.length_b   1.000
_cell.length_c   1.000
_cell.angle_alpha   90.00
_cell.angle_beta   90.00
_cell.angle_gamma   90.00
#
_symmetry.space_group_name_H-M   'P 1'
#
loop_
_entity.id
_entity.type
_entity.pdbx_description
1 polymer ?
#
loop_
_entity_poly.entity_id
_entity_poly.type
_entity_poly.pdbx_seq_one_letter_code
_entity_poly.pdbx_strand_id
1 'polypeptide(L)'
;MPAYLGPNPFLVAHLFATTVINSITLFALGVLFIRNIWCLVVNTTTIEGWEIERHKTLLRRARHFGGVLQSPDGSKVPIRRQEFPYDIGIWENIKQGMGSGNPLSWFNPLASSPSVATGLNFSTNGFEDSSVSWPPPDPDRSYRRPPPSADTSGFTYVESTLSPQDSLAAFRERQLADAVRRRKPFVQRVEAQLARDRDGDGLGDAYGDGLSEGEMSDSDDVQGGGKPGDADGEGEEAWRNSEGERLKDFGVDEDVEFYDEQEDDDVPLGELLARKRAALGTANP
;
A
#
# COMPACT_ATOMS: atom_id res chain seq x y z
N MET A 1 29.69 59.97 23.71
CA MET A 1 28.23 59.99 23.99
C MET A 1 27.97 59.07 25.18
N PRO A 2 27.10 59.44 26.13
CA PRO A 2 27.00 58.72 27.39
C PRO A 2 26.24 57.39 27.25
N ALA A 3 26.71 56.36 27.95
CA ALA A 3 26.30 54.95 27.82
C ALA A 3 24.88 54.61 28.32
N TYR A 4 24.12 55.57 28.84
CA TYR A 4 22.75 55.37 29.35
C TYR A 4 21.65 55.49 28.29
N LEU A 5 22.01 55.74 27.03
CA LEU A 5 21.08 55.80 25.87
C LEU A 5 21.09 54.50 25.04
N GLY A 6 21.73 53.43 25.53
CA GLY A 6 21.73 52.13 24.85
C GLY A 6 20.34 51.49 24.87
N PRO A 7 19.92 50.82 23.78
CA PRO A 7 18.65 50.09 23.77
C PRO A 7 18.67 49.00 24.84
N ASN A 8 17.53 48.81 25.52
CA ASN A 8 17.38 47.79 26.55
C ASN A 8 17.80 46.41 25.99
N PRO A 9 18.79 45.72 26.59
CA PRO A 9 19.32 44.46 26.07
C PRO A 9 18.23 43.39 25.91
N PHE A 10 17.20 43.41 26.75
CA PHE A 10 16.05 42.50 26.62
C PHE A 10 15.23 42.78 25.36
N LEU A 11 15.05 44.06 24.97
CA LEU A 11 14.36 44.42 23.73
C LEU A 11 15.18 44.01 22.51
N VAL A 12 16.50 44.20 22.56
CA VAL A 12 17.41 43.77 21.48
C VAL A 12 17.40 42.24 21.34
N ALA A 13 17.47 41.50 22.46
CA ALA A 13 17.39 40.05 22.46
C ALA A 13 16.05 39.54 21.92
N HIS A 14 14.94 40.17 22.32
CA HIS A 14 13.61 39.83 21.81
C HIS A 14 13.47 40.13 20.31
N LEU A 15 13.95 41.28 19.84
CA LEU A 15 13.95 41.63 18.42
C LEU A 15 14.78 40.65 17.60
N PHE A 16 15.95 40.25 18.12
CA PHE A 16 16.77 39.22 17.48
C PHE A 16 16.04 37.88 17.41
N ALA A 17 15.51 37.40 18.54
CA ALA A 17 14.79 36.12 18.59
C ALA A 17 13.55 36.11 17.67
N THR A 18 12.74 37.17 17.69
CA THR A 18 11.58 37.31 16.81
C THR A 18 11.98 37.37 15.34
N THR A 19 13.07 38.06 14.98
CA THR A 19 13.58 38.09 13.60
C THR A 19 14.02 36.70 13.14
N VAL A 20 14.75 35.95 13.97
CA VAL A 20 15.18 34.58 13.65
C VAL A 20 13.99 33.64 13.48
N ILE A 21 13.06 33.65 14.43
CA ILE A 21 11.86 32.80 14.37
C ILE A 21 10.97 33.18 13.18
N ASN A 22 10.75 34.47 12.93
CA ASN A 22 9.98 34.95 11.77
C ASN A 22 10.66 34.55 10.45
N SER A 23 11.99 34.56 10.38
CA SER A 23 12.71 34.16 9.17
C SER A 23 12.56 32.65 8.91
N ILE A 24 12.68 31.81 9.93
CA ILE A 24 12.50 30.35 9.81
C ILE A 24 11.06 30.01 9.46
N THR A 25 10.08 30.66 10.11
CA THR A 25 8.66 30.44 9.82
C THR A 25 8.28 30.92 8.42
N LEU A 26 8.75 32.09 7.98
CA LEU A 26 8.55 32.57 6.60
C LEU A 26 9.18 31.63 5.57
N PHE A 27 10.36 31.07 5.86
CA PHE A 27 10.98 30.08 5.00
C PHE A 27 10.14 28.81 4.88
N ALA A 28 9.70 28.24 5.99
CA ALA A 28 8.85 27.04 6.01
C ALA A 28 7.52 27.28 5.28
N LEU A 29 6.85 28.42 5.56
CA LEU A 29 5.62 28.81 4.87
C LEU A 29 5.87 29.07 3.38
N GLY A 30 7.03 29.60 2.99
CA GLY A 30 7.40 29.80 1.59
C GLY A 30 7.51 28.49 0.82
N VAL A 31 8.14 27.46 1.41
CA VAL A 31 8.23 26.12 0.80
C VAL A 31 6.83 25.50 0.65
N LEU A 32 6.00 25.57 1.71
CA LEU A 32 4.61 25.10 1.67
C LEU A 32 3.78 25.85 0.64
N PHE A 33 3.95 27.16 0.53
CA PHE A 33 3.22 28.00 -0.43
C PHE A 33 3.57 27.62 -1.87
N ILE A 34 4.86 27.45 -2.18
CA ILE A 34 5.30 27.00 -3.51
C ILE A 34 4.72 25.62 -3.83
N ARG A 35 4.72 24.69 -2.86
CA ARG A 35 4.11 23.37 -3.03
C ARG A 35 2.61 23.47 -3.32
N ASN A 36 1.88 24.31 -2.60
CA ASN A 36 0.45 24.51 -2.82
C ASN A 36 0.15 25.17 -4.17
N ILE A 37 0.97 26.14 -4.62
CA ILE A 37 0.85 26.70 -5.97
C ILE A 37 1.06 25.61 -7.02
N TRP A 38 2.07 24.76 -6.85
CA TRP A 38 2.33 23.67 -7.78
C TRP A 38 1.13 22.70 -7.85
N CYS A 39 0.61 22.29 -6.70
CA CYS A 39 -0.60 21.47 -6.61
C CYS A 39 -1.80 22.11 -7.31
N LEU A 40 -2.01 23.42 -7.14
CA LEU A 40 -3.08 24.18 -7.78
C LEU A 40 -2.90 24.27 -9.30
N VAL A 41 -1.66 24.46 -9.78
CA VAL A 41 -1.36 24.59 -11.21
C VAL A 41 -1.59 23.28 -11.97
N VAL A 42 -1.26 22.14 -11.36
CA VAL A 42 -1.39 20.80 -11.97
C VAL A 42 -2.75 20.15 -11.63
N ASN A 43 -3.54 20.79 -10.77
CA ASN A 43 -4.80 20.25 -10.23
C ASN A 43 -4.65 18.91 -9.51
N THR A 44 -3.54 18.76 -8.77
CA THR A 44 -3.25 17.55 -8.00
C THR A 44 -3.30 17.85 -6.52
N THR A 45 -4.10 17.11 -5.78
CA THR A 45 -4.05 17.08 -4.33
C THR A 45 -2.76 16.40 -3.84
N THR A 46 -2.44 16.59 -2.56
CA THR A 46 -1.30 15.88 -1.96
C THR A 46 -1.48 14.36 -2.08
N ILE A 47 -2.67 13.83 -1.82
CA ILE A 47 -2.94 12.39 -1.88
C ILE A 47 -2.75 11.85 -3.30
N GLU A 48 -3.31 12.53 -4.30
CA GLU A 48 -3.12 12.14 -5.72
C GLU A 48 -1.65 12.21 -6.16
N GLY A 49 -0.88 13.17 -5.64
CA GLY A 49 0.55 13.24 -5.88
C GLY A 49 1.28 11.97 -5.43
N TRP A 50 0.91 11.42 -4.27
CA TRP A 50 1.48 10.18 -3.75
C TRP A 50 1.03 8.98 -4.59
N GLU A 51 -0.22 8.98 -5.05
CA GLU A 51 -0.77 7.93 -5.91
C GLU A 51 -0.08 7.90 -7.29
N ILE A 52 0.20 9.07 -7.87
CA ILE A 52 0.98 9.18 -9.11
C ILE A 52 2.40 8.62 -8.93
N GLU A 53 3.04 8.91 -7.80
CA GLU A 53 4.38 8.40 -7.49
C GLU A 53 4.38 6.87 -7.30
N ARG A 54 3.36 6.35 -6.60
CA ARG A 54 3.13 4.92 -6.40
C ARG A 54 2.87 4.20 -7.72
N HIS A 55 2.02 4.74 -8.58
CA HIS A 55 1.81 4.15 -9.90
C HIS A 55 3.10 4.15 -10.75
N LYS A 56 3.93 5.20 -10.65
CA LYS A 56 5.25 5.23 -11.30
C LYS A 56 6.22 4.18 -10.74
N THR A 57 6.14 3.81 -9.46
CA THR A 57 6.94 2.71 -8.90
C THR A 57 6.43 1.37 -9.41
N LEU A 58 5.11 1.15 -9.43
CA LEU A 58 4.50 -0.06 -9.99
C LEU A 58 4.87 -0.25 -11.47
N LEU A 59 4.86 0.82 -12.27
CA LEU A 59 5.30 0.76 -13.67
C LEU A 59 6.79 0.40 -13.84
N ARG A 60 7.65 0.81 -12.90
CA ARG A 60 9.06 0.42 -12.91
C ARG A 60 9.21 -1.06 -12.57
N ARG A 61 8.47 -1.54 -11.57
CA ARG A 61 8.43 -2.94 -11.16
C ARG A 61 7.86 -3.84 -12.26
N ALA A 62 6.71 -3.48 -12.81
CA ALA A 62 6.05 -4.22 -13.89
C ALA A 62 6.95 -4.35 -15.12
N ARG A 63 7.71 -3.31 -15.49
CA ARG A 63 8.68 -3.40 -16.60
C ARG A 63 9.76 -4.47 -16.39
N HIS A 64 10.13 -4.77 -15.15
CA HIS A 64 11.07 -5.86 -14.85
C HIS A 64 10.44 -7.24 -15.06
N PHE A 65 9.14 -7.39 -14.75
CA PHE A 65 8.37 -8.63 -14.86
C PHE A 65 7.58 -8.78 -16.17
N GLY A 66 7.98 -8.07 -17.24
CA GLY A 66 7.35 -8.19 -18.56
C GLY A 66 6.00 -7.46 -18.72
N GLY A 67 5.72 -6.47 -17.87
CA GLY A 67 4.54 -5.60 -17.94
C GLY A 67 3.35 -6.03 -17.06
N VAL A 68 3.54 -7.05 -16.23
CA VAL A 68 2.48 -7.64 -15.41
C VAL A 68 2.99 -7.79 -13.97
N LEU A 69 2.13 -7.52 -13.00
CA LEU A 69 2.39 -7.76 -11.59
C LEU A 69 1.43 -8.83 -11.06
N GLN A 70 1.88 -9.59 -10.08
CA GLN A 70 1.05 -10.59 -9.41
C GLN A 70 0.43 -9.97 -8.17
N SER A 71 -0.90 -10.05 -8.09
CA SER A 71 -1.68 -9.71 -6.90
C SER A 71 -1.54 -10.82 -5.84
N PRO A 72 -1.73 -10.54 -4.55
CA PRO A 72 -1.81 -11.53 -3.47
C PRO A 72 -2.81 -12.68 -3.71
N ASP A 73 -3.82 -12.47 -4.55
CA ASP A 73 -4.77 -13.52 -4.97
C ASP A 73 -4.20 -14.45 -6.06
N GLY A 74 -2.94 -14.26 -6.44
CA GLY A 74 -2.27 -14.96 -7.54
C GLY A 74 -2.67 -14.46 -8.92
N SER A 75 -3.63 -13.53 -9.01
CA SER A 75 -4.08 -12.94 -10.27
C SER A 75 -2.99 -12.05 -10.89
N LYS A 76 -2.91 -12.06 -12.22
CA LYS A 76 -1.92 -11.29 -12.99
C LYS A 76 -2.56 -9.99 -13.49
N VAL A 77 -2.16 -8.88 -12.89
CA VAL A 77 -2.66 -7.54 -13.23
C VAL A 77 -1.69 -6.86 -14.20
N PRO A 78 -2.09 -6.57 -15.45
CA PRO A 78 -1.26 -5.81 -16.37
C PRO A 78 -1.22 -4.34 -15.96
N ILE A 79 -0.03 -3.81 -15.66
CA ILE A 79 0.13 -2.42 -15.26
C ILE A 79 0.51 -1.60 -16.49
N ARG A 80 -0.40 -0.73 -16.91
CA ARG A 80 -0.19 0.21 -18.01
C ARG A 80 0.01 1.60 -17.47
N ARG A 81 0.79 2.41 -18.19
CA ARG A 81 0.98 3.81 -17.85
C ARG A 81 -0.33 4.54 -18.09
N GLN A 82 -0.86 5.17 -17.05
CA GLN A 82 -2.02 6.03 -17.10
C GLN A 82 -1.61 7.48 -16.81
N GLU A 83 -2.11 8.42 -17.61
CA GLU A 83 -1.93 9.86 -17.33
C GLU A 83 -2.96 10.37 -16.31
N PHE A 84 -2.60 11.43 -15.58
CA PHE A 84 -3.47 11.99 -14.53
C PHE A 84 -4.71 12.68 -15.18
N PRO A 85 -5.95 12.33 -14.77
CA PRO A 85 -7.15 12.74 -15.50
C PRO A 85 -7.62 14.17 -15.21
N TYR A 86 -7.30 14.73 -14.04
CA TYR A 86 -7.87 16.01 -13.58
C TYR A 86 -7.05 17.25 -13.98
N ASP A 87 -5.92 17.09 -14.67
CA ASP A 87 -5.20 18.24 -15.23
C ASP A 87 -5.86 18.71 -16.53
N ILE A 88 -6.74 19.71 -16.42
CA ILE A 88 -7.52 20.31 -17.52
C ILE A 88 -6.87 21.59 -18.07
N GLY A 89 -5.63 21.87 -17.67
CA GLY A 89 -4.85 23.04 -18.09
C GLY A 89 -4.77 24.14 -17.03
N ILE A 90 -3.62 24.81 -16.97
CA ILE A 90 -3.20 25.73 -15.90
C ILE A 90 -4.30 26.71 -15.45
N TRP A 91 -4.96 27.38 -16.40
CA TRP A 91 -5.96 28.40 -16.07
C TRP A 91 -7.26 27.80 -15.52
N GLU A 92 -7.73 26.70 -16.10
CA GLU A 92 -8.94 26.02 -15.63
C GLU A 92 -8.70 25.33 -14.29
N ASN A 93 -7.50 24.76 -14.08
CA ASN A 93 -7.06 24.21 -12.80
C ASN A 93 -7.10 25.28 -11.68
N ILE A 94 -6.52 26.45 -11.95
CA ILE A 94 -6.53 27.56 -10.98
C ILE A 94 -7.95 28.06 -10.71
N LYS A 95 -8.79 28.22 -11.75
CA LYS A 95 -10.20 28.60 -11.57
C LYS A 95 -10.96 27.60 -10.71
N GLN A 96 -10.75 26.32 -10.95
CA GLN A 96 -11.41 25.24 -10.22
C GLN A 96 -11.01 25.25 -8.75
N GLY A 97 -9.70 25.36 -8.46
CA GLY A 97 -9.22 25.43 -7.08
C GLY A 97 -9.58 26.72 -6.34
N MET A 98 -9.62 27.86 -7.04
CA MET A 98 -9.97 29.16 -6.45
C MET A 98 -11.48 29.47 -6.50
N GLY A 99 -12.28 28.60 -7.11
CA GLY A 99 -13.74 28.73 -7.24
C GLY A 99 -14.23 29.88 -8.12
N SER A 100 -13.34 30.65 -8.75
CA SER A 100 -13.70 31.81 -9.56
C SER A 100 -12.63 32.16 -10.59
N GLY A 101 -13.04 32.76 -11.71
CA GLY A 101 -12.13 33.31 -12.72
C GLY A 101 -11.64 34.72 -12.45
N ASN A 102 -11.90 35.27 -11.26
CA ASN A 102 -11.50 36.62 -10.89
C ASN A 102 -10.31 36.58 -9.91
N PRO A 103 -9.09 36.94 -10.33
CA PRO A 103 -7.91 36.94 -9.46
C PRO A 103 -8.02 37.85 -8.23
N LEU A 104 -8.86 38.88 -8.27
CA LEU A 104 -9.04 39.77 -7.13
C LEU A 104 -9.87 39.13 -6.01
N SER A 105 -10.82 38.25 -6.35
CA SER A 105 -11.62 37.56 -5.33
C SER A 105 -10.83 36.44 -4.63
N TRP A 106 -9.75 35.95 -5.23
CA TRP A 106 -8.89 34.91 -4.66
C TRP A 106 -8.22 35.32 -3.34
N PHE A 107 -7.95 36.61 -3.17
CA PHE A 107 -7.36 37.15 -1.95
C PHE A 107 -8.40 37.60 -0.92
N ASN A 108 -9.70 37.44 -1.22
CA ASN A 108 -10.77 37.82 -0.31
C ASN A 108 -11.10 36.65 0.62
N PRO A 109 -10.75 36.71 1.93
CA PRO A 109 -11.07 35.63 2.87
C PRO A 109 -12.57 35.50 3.16
N LEU A 110 -13.39 36.46 2.73
CA LEU A 110 -14.85 36.47 2.87
C LEU A 110 -15.57 36.06 1.57
N ALA A 111 -14.83 35.61 0.55
CA ALA A 111 -15.44 35.05 -0.66
C ALA A 111 -16.19 33.74 -0.33
N SER A 112 -17.29 33.47 -1.04
CA SER A 112 -18.00 32.21 -0.91
C SER A 112 -17.11 31.06 -1.37
N SER A 113 -17.04 29.99 -0.57
CA SER A 113 -16.44 28.73 -1.02
C SER A 113 -17.28 28.09 -2.13
N PRO A 114 -16.68 27.22 -2.96
CA PRO A 114 -17.42 26.36 -3.87
C PRO A 114 -18.48 25.53 -3.14
N SER A 115 -19.57 25.19 -3.83
CA SER A 115 -20.62 24.33 -3.29
C SER A 115 -20.13 22.89 -3.14
N VAL A 116 -20.48 22.24 -2.03
CA VAL A 116 -20.17 20.82 -1.77
C VAL A 116 -20.76 19.92 -2.86
N ALA A 117 -21.90 20.29 -3.46
CA ALA A 117 -22.53 19.51 -4.53
C ALA A 117 -21.65 19.37 -5.79
N THR A 118 -20.72 20.30 -6.01
CA THR A 118 -19.77 20.27 -7.13
C THR A 118 -18.57 19.37 -6.84
N GLY A 119 -18.35 18.97 -5.58
CA GLY A 119 -17.17 18.20 -5.15
C GLY A 119 -17.18 16.71 -5.50
N LEU A 120 -18.23 16.19 -6.14
CA LEU A 120 -18.32 14.78 -6.56
C LEU A 120 -17.95 14.57 -8.03
N ASN A 121 -17.99 15.62 -8.85
CA ASN A 121 -17.75 15.53 -10.28
C ASN A 121 -16.69 16.54 -10.69
N PHE A 122 -15.57 16.04 -11.21
CA PHE A 122 -14.45 16.86 -11.67
C PHE A 122 -14.36 16.75 -13.19
N SER A 123 -13.99 17.86 -13.83
CA SER A 123 -13.74 17.83 -15.28
C SER A 123 -12.48 17.03 -15.57
N THR A 124 -12.52 16.22 -16.62
CA THR A 124 -11.39 15.38 -17.05
C THR A 124 -10.81 15.90 -18.36
N ASN A 125 -9.53 15.66 -18.57
CA ASN A 125 -8.80 16.10 -19.77
C ASN A 125 -9.05 15.27 -21.03
N GLY A 126 -9.59 14.06 -20.87
CA GLY A 126 -9.92 13.16 -21.98
C GLY A 126 -8.71 12.53 -22.67
N PHE A 127 -7.54 12.47 -22.01
CA PHE A 127 -6.37 11.76 -22.58
C PHE A 127 -6.51 10.24 -22.54
N GLU A 128 -7.16 9.72 -21.51
CA GLU A 128 -7.42 8.29 -21.32
C GLU A 128 -8.86 7.94 -21.70
N ASP A 129 -9.13 6.66 -21.96
CA ASP A 129 -10.50 6.19 -22.18
C ASP A 129 -11.33 6.30 -20.89
N SER A 130 -12.59 6.70 -21.05
CA SER A 130 -13.59 6.82 -19.98
C SER A 130 -13.86 5.52 -19.21
N SER A 131 -13.46 4.37 -19.79
CA SER A 131 -13.57 3.05 -19.15
C SER A 131 -12.48 2.81 -18.08
N VAL A 132 -11.42 3.61 -18.08
CA VAL A 132 -10.31 3.45 -17.13
C VAL A 132 -10.62 4.22 -15.85
N SER A 133 -10.62 3.51 -14.73
CA SER A 133 -10.80 4.14 -13.42
C SER A 133 -9.53 4.88 -12.98
N TRP A 134 -9.72 5.98 -12.27
CA TRP A 134 -8.69 6.61 -11.46
C TRP A 134 -9.13 6.54 -9.99
N PRO A 135 -8.28 6.11 -9.04
CA PRO A 135 -6.87 5.74 -9.21
C PRO A 135 -6.68 4.41 -9.99
N PRO A 136 -5.49 4.18 -10.57
CA PRO A 136 -5.18 2.93 -11.24
C PRO A 136 -5.27 1.75 -10.25
N PRO A 137 -5.75 0.56 -10.66
CA PRO A 137 -5.85 -0.59 -9.76
C PRO A 137 -4.46 -1.06 -9.34
N ASP A 138 -4.23 -1.12 -8.02
CA ASP A 138 -2.97 -1.57 -7.46
C ASP A 138 -3.04 -3.07 -7.09
N PRO A 139 -2.20 -3.94 -7.69
CA PRO A 139 -2.13 -5.35 -7.32
C PRO A 139 -1.75 -5.56 -5.86
N ASP A 140 -0.96 -4.67 -5.26
CA ASP A 140 -0.54 -4.80 -3.86
C ASP A 140 -1.68 -4.43 -2.89
N ARG A 141 -2.78 -3.84 -3.38
CA ARG A 141 -3.96 -3.43 -2.59
C ARG A 141 -5.17 -4.34 -2.78
N SER A 142 -5.11 -5.31 -3.69
CA SER A 142 -6.23 -6.23 -3.89
C SER A 142 -6.43 -7.14 -2.68
N TYR A 143 -7.68 -7.30 -2.25
CA TYR A 143 -8.06 -8.12 -1.11
C TYR A 143 -7.49 -9.54 -1.19
N ARG A 144 -6.72 -9.92 -0.17
CA ARG A 144 -6.32 -11.30 0.04
C ARG A 144 -7.47 -12.01 0.72
N ARG A 145 -8.17 -12.91 0.01
CA ARG A 145 -9.05 -13.86 0.69
C ARG A 145 -8.17 -14.71 1.60
N PRO A 146 -8.34 -14.66 2.94
CA PRO A 146 -7.66 -15.62 3.78
C PRO A 146 -8.04 -17.02 3.28
N PRO A 147 -7.08 -17.93 3.12
CA PRO A 147 -7.41 -19.29 2.74
C PRO A 147 -8.43 -19.81 3.75
N PRO A 148 -9.50 -20.52 3.31
CA PRO A 148 -10.47 -21.07 4.23
C PRO A 148 -9.71 -21.90 5.28
N SER A 149 -9.88 -21.55 6.55
CA SER A 149 -9.18 -22.24 7.62
C SER A 149 -9.50 -23.73 7.52
N ALA A 150 -8.46 -24.55 7.38
CA ALA A 150 -8.63 -26.01 7.31
C ALA A 150 -9.35 -26.56 8.55
N ASP A 151 -9.29 -25.80 9.66
CA ASP A 151 -9.96 -26.11 10.92
C ASP A 151 -11.26 -25.31 11.04
N THR A 152 -12.35 -26.05 11.23
CA THR A 152 -13.74 -25.57 11.28
C THR A 152 -14.14 -24.91 12.60
N SER A 153 -13.22 -24.81 13.57
CA SER A 153 -13.44 -24.18 14.87
C SER A 153 -12.89 -22.76 14.91
N GLY A 154 -13.64 -21.81 14.32
CA GLY A 154 -13.29 -20.39 14.24
C GLY A 154 -13.18 -19.62 15.57
N PHE A 155 -13.00 -20.31 16.70
CA PHE A 155 -12.88 -19.71 18.03
C PHE A 155 -11.98 -20.50 19.00
N THR A 156 -11.06 -21.31 18.48
CA THR A 156 -10.07 -22.02 19.29
C THR A 156 -8.67 -21.64 18.81
N TYR A 157 -7.82 -21.17 19.72
CA TYR A 157 -6.40 -21.04 19.42
C TYR A 157 -5.88 -22.41 18.98
N VAL A 158 -5.20 -22.48 17.83
CA VAL A 158 -4.43 -23.67 17.46
C VAL A 158 -3.36 -23.82 18.53
N GLU A 159 -3.57 -24.75 19.44
CA GLU A 159 -2.62 -25.03 20.51
C GLU A 159 -1.32 -25.47 19.85
N SER A 160 -0.27 -24.65 19.97
CA SER A 160 1.02 -24.98 19.38
C SER A 160 1.48 -26.30 19.99
N THR A 161 1.74 -27.31 19.17
CA THR A 161 2.27 -28.61 19.61
C THR A 161 3.70 -28.52 20.18
N LEU A 162 4.24 -27.31 20.30
CA LEU A 162 5.59 -27.00 20.73
C LEU A 162 5.62 -26.61 22.20
N SER A 163 6.67 -27.03 22.89
CA SER A 163 6.98 -26.55 24.24
C SER A 163 7.15 -25.01 24.24
N PRO A 164 6.83 -24.30 25.32
CA PRO A 164 7.04 -22.86 25.43
C PRO A 164 8.48 -22.39 25.16
N GLN A 165 9.47 -23.25 25.41
CA GLN A 165 10.87 -22.94 25.09
C GLN A 165 11.16 -23.05 23.59
N ASP A 166 10.58 -24.04 22.93
CA ASP A 166 10.75 -24.29 21.50
C ASP A 166 10.00 -23.25 20.67
N SER A 167 8.84 -22.76 21.14
CA SER A 167 8.12 -21.66 20.50
C SER A 167 8.92 -20.35 20.55
N LEU A 168 9.57 -20.05 21.68
CA LEU A 168 10.46 -18.90 21.83
C LEU A 168 11.74 -19.01 20.99
N ALA A 169 12.27 -20.22 20.81
CA ALA A 169 13.43 -20.47 19.97
C ALA A 169 13.06 -20.29 18.49
N ALA A 170 11.97 -20.92 18.04
CA ALA A 170 11.46 -20.78 16.68
C ALA A 170 11.08 -19.34 16.34
N PHE A 171 10.50 -18.60 17.30
CA PHE A 171 10.23 -17.17 17.12
C PHE A 171 11.52 -16.35 16.92
N ARG A 172 12.54 -16.59 17.76
CA ARG A 172 13.85 -15.92 17.61
C ARG A 172 14.53 -16.25 16.30
N GLU A 173 14.43 -17.48 15.83
CA GLU A 173 14.99 -17.91 14.55
C GLU A 173 14.32 -17.16 13.38
N ARG A 174 12.98 -17.02 13.40
CA ARG A 174 12.26 -16.19 12.41
C ARG A 174 12.71 -14.73 12.45
N GLN A 175 12.85 -14.14 13.64
CA GLN A 175 13.34 -12.77 13.80
C GLN A 175 14.75 -12.58 13.21
N LEU A 176 15.65 -13.56 13.39
CA LEU A 176 16.99 -13.54 12.79
C LEU A 176 16.93 -13.70 11.26
N ALA A 177 16.09 -14.59 10.76
CA ALA A 177 15.89 -14.78 9.33
C ALA A 177 15.33 -13.51 8.67
N ASP A 178 14.36 -12.84 9.32
CA ASP A 178 13.79 -11.57 8.88
C ASP A 178 14.83 -10.45 8.90
N ALA A 179 15.66 -10.37 9.94
CA ALA A 179 16.76 -9.42 10.00
C ALA A 179 17.77 -9.59 8.85
N VAL A 180 17.98 -10.82 8.37
CA VAL A 180 18.84 -11.11 7.21
C VAL A 180 18.13 -10.75 5.89
N ARG A 181 16.82 -11.00 5.76
CA ARG A 181 16.03 -10.59 4.58
C ARG A 181 16.00 -9.07 4.42
N ARG A 182 15.88 -8.32 5.52
CA ARG A 182 15.88 -6.84 5.57
C ARG A 182 17.13 -6.21 4.95
N ARG A 183 18.27 -6.91 4.93
CA ARG A 183 19.55 -6.37 4.44
C ARG A 183 19.78 -6.51 2.94
N LYS A 184 19.00 -7.33 2.23
CA LYS A 184 19.24 -7.59 0.80
C LYS A 184 18.47 -6.60 -0.07
N PRO A 185 19.11 -5.94 -1.06
CA PRO A 185 18.41 -5.08 -2.02
C PRO A 185 17.39 -5.86 -2.84
N PHE A 186 16.34 -5.17 -3.28
CA PHE A 186 15.19 -5.73 -4.00
C PHE A 186 15.59 -6.71 -5.13
N VAL A 187 16.45 -6.27 -6.04
CA VAL A 187 16.89 -7.04 -7.22
C VAL A 187 17.53 -8.38 -6.81
N GLN A 188 18.35 -8.37 -5.75
CA GLN A 188 19.02 -9.57 -5.28
C GLN A 188 18.05 -10.59 -4.67
N ARG A 189 16.90 -10.14 -4.13
CA ARG A 189 15.86 -11.04 -3.61
C ARG A 189 15.07 -11.68 -4.76
N VAL A 190 14.67 -10.88 -5.74
CA VAL A 190 13.98 -11.35 -6.95
C VAL A 190 14.83 -12.37 -7.70
N GLU A 191 16.12 -12.09 -7.90
CA GLU A 191 17.05 -13.03 -8.54
C GLU A 191 17.20 -14.33 -7.74
N ALA A 192 17.27 -14.26 -6.41
CA ALA A 192 17.38 -15.45 -5.57
C ALA A 192 16.09 -16.30 -5.56
N GLN A 193 14.92 -15.66 -5.65
CA GLN A 193 13.63 -16.34 -5.75
C GLN A 193 13.44 -16.98 -7.12
N LEU A 194 13.71 -16.24 -8.20
CA LEU A 194 13.72 -16.78 -9.56
C LEU A 194 14.71 -17.95 -9.70
N ALA A 195 15.87 -17.89 -9.03
CA ALA A 195 16.81 -19.00 -9.00
C ALA A 195 16.22 -20.23 -8.29
N ARG A 196 15.56 -20.04 -7.15
CA ARG A 196 14.87 -21.13 -6.42
C ARG A 196 13.74 -21.75 -7.24
N ASP A 197 12.91 -20.95 -7.90
CA ASP A 197 11.82 -21.46 -8.75
C ASP A 197 12.37 -22.25 -9.94
N ARG A 198 13.49 -21.77 -10.52
CA ARG A 198 14.17 -22.47 -11.62
C ARG A 198 14.81 -23.79 -11.19
N ASP A 199 15.30 -23.85 -9.95
CA ASP A 199 15.88 -25.07 -9.37
C ASP A 199 14.80 -26.03 -8.80
N GLY A 200 13.57 -25.54 -8.58
CA GLY A 200 12.44 -26.30 -8.05
C GLY A 200 11.64 -27.10 -9.09
N ASP A 201 11.74 -26.75 -10.38
CA ASP A 201 11.03 -27.41 -11.49
C ASP A 201 11.84 -28.56 -12.13
N GLY A 202 12.74 -29.17 -11.35
CA GLY A 202 13.73 -30.15 -11.80
C GLY A 202 13.37 -31.63 -11.56
N LEU A 203 12.10 -31.97 -11.29
CA LEU A 203 11.68 -33.36 -11.08
C LEU A 203 10.28 -33.62 -11.67
N GLY A 204 10.23 -34.04 -12.93
CA GLY A 204 9.08 -34.79 -13.45
C GLY A 204 8.68 -34.51 -14.90
N ASP A 205 9.43 -35.05 -15.87
CA ASP A 205 8.80 -35.77 -16.98
C ASP A 205 9.85 -36.57 -17.77
N ALA A 206 9.97 -37.85 -17.44
CA ALA A 206 10.68 -38.85 -18.24
C ALA A 206 9.68 -39.93 -18.66
N TYR A 207 9.00 -39.72 -19.79
CA TYR A 207 8.61 -40.82 -20.69
C TYR A 207 9.87 -41.12 -21.53
N GLY A 208 10.41 -42.32 -21.69
CA GLY A 208 10.02 -43.68 -21.36
C GLY A 208 10.74 -44.57 -22.38
N ASP A 209 11.41 -45.63 -21.91
CA ASP A 209 11.72 -46.91 -22.59
C ASP A 209 13.11 -47.44 -22.22
N GLY A 210 13.21 -48.75 -21.95
CA GLY A 210 14.49 -49.46 -21.83
C GLY A 210 14.74 -50.25 -20.53
N LEU A 211 14.04 -51.38 -20.41
CA LEU A 211 14.29 -52.54 -19.52
C LEU A 211 15.76 -52.83 -19.12
N SER A 212 16.00 -53.09 -17.83
CA SER A 212 16.97 -54.10 -17.33
C SER A 212 16.71 -54.44 -15.86
N GLU A 213 16.51 -55.72 -15.58
CA GLU A 213 16.37 -56.34 -14.26
C GLU A 213 17.68 -56.31 -13.45
N GLY A 214 17.57 -56.26 -12.11
CA GLY A 214 18.67 -56.45 -11.15
C GLY A 214 18.17 -56.38 -9.70
N GLU A 215 18.32 -57.49 -8.97
CA GLU A 215 17.80 -57.78 -7.64
C GLU A 215 18.43 -57.04 -6.43
N MET A 216 17.61 -56.89 -5.37
CA MET A 216 17.89 -56.81 -3.92
C MET A 216 18.70 -55.63 -3.32
N SER A 217 18.10 -54.89 -2.38
CA SER A 217 18.37 -55.04 -0.92
C SER A 217 17.58 -54.02 -0.08
N ASP A 218 17.01 -54.55 1.00
CA ASP A 218 16.37 -53.90 2.14
C ASP A 218 17.31 -52.95 2.92
N SER A 219 16.81 -51.77 3.32
CA SER A 219 17.21 -51.05 4.54
C SER A 219 16.32 -49.81 4.75
N ASP A 220 15.64 -49.78 5.90
CA ASP A 220 15.00 -48.62 6.52
C ASP A 220 15.92 -47.40 6.61
N ASP A 221 15.38 -46.19 6.39
CA ASP A 221 15.54 -45.06 7.32
C ASP A 221 14.69 -43.82 6.91
N VAL A 222 13.75 -43.48 7.80
CA VAL A 222 13.34 -42.15 8.28
C VAL A 222 13.73 -40.92 7.43
N GLN A 223 12.76 -40.11 6.98
CA GLN A 223 12.57 -38.72 7.48
C GLN A 223 11.43 -37.98 6.74
N GLY A 224 10.49 -37.45 7.52
CA GLY A 224 10.05 -36.06 7.41
C GLY A 224 9.43 -35.60 6.09
N GLY A 225 8.19 -36.01 5.82
CA GLY A 225 7.26 -35.26 4.98
C GLY A 225 6.86 -33.95 5.67
N GLY A 226 7.79 -33.00 5.78
CA GLY A 226 7.49 -31.64 6.15
C GLY A 226 6.55 -31.05 5.10
N LYS A 227 5.33 -30.73 5.53
CA LYS A 227 4.44 -29.84 4.78
C LYS A 227 5.29 -28.65 4.30
N PRO A 228 5.24 -28.25 3.02
CA PRO A 228 5.75 -26.94 2.64
C PRO A 228 4.88 -25.95 3.41
N GLY A 229 5.44 -25.42 4.50
CA GLY A 229 4.83 -24.32 5.23
C GLY A 229 4.67 -23.19 4.24
N ASP A 230 3.41 -22.78 4.07
CA ASP A 230 3.00 -21.45 3.67
C ASP A 230 3.97 -20.83 2.66
N ALA A 231 3.84 -21.25 1.40
CA ALA A 231 4.24 -20.39 0.31
C ALA A 231 3.41 -19.11 0.49
N ASP A 232 4.04 -18.14 1.15
CA ASP A 232 3.63 -16.77 1.29
C ASP A 232 3.39 -16.23 -0.13
N GLY A 233 2.20 -16.51 -0.68
CA GLY A 233 1.65 -15.91 -1.91
C GLY A 233 1.34 -14.43 -1.70
N GLU A 234 2.19 -13.76 -0.95
CA GLU A 234 2.17 -12.35 -0.68
C GLU A 234 2.76 -11.70 -1.93
N GLY A 235 2.02 -10.80 -2.58
CA GLY A 235 2.67 -9.82 -3.43
C GLY A 235 3.69 -9.11 -2.55
N GLU A 236 4.98 -9.47 -2.67
CA GLU A 236 6.00 -9.25 -1.63
C GLU A 236 6.36 -7.78 -1.32
N GLU A 237 5.57 -6.81 -1.78
CA GLU A 237 5.96 -5.39 -1.81
C GLU A 237 4.80 -4.43 -1.54
N ALA A 238 4.12 -4.61 -0.40
CA ALA A 238 3.42 -3.49 0.22
C ALA A 238 4.38 -2.30 0.47
N TRP A 239 3.83 -1.08 0.55
CA TRP A 239 4.59 0.17 0.66
C TRP A 239 5.63 0.11 1.79
N ARG A 240 6.89 0.44 1.45
CA ARG A 240 8.02 0.52 2.39
C ARG A 240 8.53 1.95 2.46
N ASN A 241 9.00 2.37 3.63
CA ASN A 241 9.67 3.66 3.78
C ASN A 241 11.04 3.67 3.04
N SER A 242 11.72 4.82 3.04
CA SER A 242 13.05 4.98 2.41
C SER A 242 14.14 4.05 2.97
N GLU A 243 13.89 3.45 4.13
CA GLU A 243 14.79 2.53 4.82
C GLU A 243 14.40 1.06 4.57
N GLY A 244 13.31 0.82 3.82
CA GLY A 244 12.84 -0.51 3.45
C GLY A 244 11.94 -1.18 4.48
N GLU A 245 11.48 -0.46 5.50
CA GLU A 245 10.62 -0.99 6.57
C GLU A 245 9.14 -0.88 6.21
N ARG A 246 8.34 -1.89 6.62
CA ARG A 246 6.89 -2.01 6.43
C ARG A 246 6.15 -1.68 7.74
N LEU A 247 4.85 -1.40 7.70
CA LEU A 247 4.07 -1.12 8.92
C LEU A 247 3.86 -2.39 9.77
N LYS A 248 3.73 -3.55 9.11
CA LYS A 248 3.69 -4.90 9.70
C LYS A 248 4.95 -5.24 10.49
N ASP A 249 6.10 -4.63 10.16
CA ASP A 249 7.35 -4.80 10.91
C ASP A 249 7.28 -4.18 12.32
N PHE A 250 6.37 -3.23 12.56
CA PHE A 250 6.11 -2.61 13.87
C PHE A 250 4.97 -3.29 14.63
N GLY A 251 4.50 -4.45 14.17
CA GLY A 251 3.38 -5.18 14.78
C GLY A 251 2.03 -4.49 14.59
N VAL A 252 1.91 -3.64 13.58
CA VAL A 252 0.66 -3.01 13.16
C VAL A 252 0.08 -3.83 12.02
N ASP A 253 -1.14 -4.36 12.21
CA ASP A 253 -1.84 -5.10 11.17
C ASP A 253 -2.19 -4.14 10.02
N GLU A 254 -1.70 -4.45 8.82
CA GLU A 254 -1.98 -3.69 7.60
C GLU A 254 -3.31 -4.07 6.96
N ASP A 255 -4.00 -5.06 7.54
CA ASP A 255 -5.23 -5.66 7.00
C ASP A 255 -6.49 -4.85 7.39
N VAL A 256 -6.33 -3.74 8.13
CA VAL A 256 -7.42 -2.81 8.45
C VAL A 256 -7.37 -1.62 7.48
N GLU A 257 -7.96 -1.79 6.29
CA GLU A 257 -8.23 -0.66 5.40
C GLU A 257 -9.60 -0.05 5.68
N PHE A 258 -9.61 1.27 5.90
CA PHE A 258 -10.76 2.14 6.18
C PHE A 258 -11.79 2.25 5.02
N TYR A 259 -11.52 1.64 3.86
CA TYR A 259 -12.29 1.83 2.63
C TYR A 259 -13.17 0.63 2.24
N ASP A 260 -12.99 -0.53 2.86
CA ASP A 260 -13.75 -1.75 2.54
C ASP A 260 -14.92 -2.01 3.50
N GLU A 261 -15.09 -1.20 4.56
CA GLU A 261 -16.33 -1.22 5.35
C GLU A 261 -17.54 -0.83 4.47
N GLN A 262 -17.35 -0.04 3.41
CA GLN A 262 -18.47 0.43 2.58
C GLN A 262 -19.15 -0.66 1.72
N GLU A 263 -18.45 -1.69 1.24
CA GLU A 263 -19.08 -2.68 0.34
C GLU A 263 -19.97 -3.69 1.10
N ASP A 264 -19.73 -3.91 2.39
CA ASP A 264 -20.54 -4.83 3.23
C ASP A 264 -21.48 -4.09 4.22
N ASP A 265 -21.25 -2.81 4.54
CA ASP A 265 -22.11 -2.04 5.46
C ASP A 265 -23.39 -1.48 4.82
N ASP A 266 -23.54 -1.55 3.49
CA ASP A 266 -24.72 -1.05 2.78
C ASP A 266 -25.93 -2.02 2.83
N VAL A 267 -25.82 -3.15 3.53
CA VAL A 267 -26.97 -4.03 3.79
C VAL A 267 -27.66 -3.59 5.09
N PRO A 268 -28.83 -2.92 5.03
CA PRO A 268 -29.52 -2.49 6.24
C PRO A 268 -29.83 -3.70 7.14
N LEU A 269 -29.65 -3.53 8.45
CA LEU A 269 -29.85 -4.59 9.47
C LEU A 269 -31.17 -5.38 9.30
N GLY A 270 -32.20 -4.72 8.75
CA GLY A 270 -33.49 -5.32 8.40
C GLY A 270 -33.41 -6.43 7.35
N GLU A 271 -32.57 -6.29 6.32
CA GLU A 271 -32.36 -7.32 5.29
C GLU A 271 -31.60 -8.52 5.84
N LEU A 272 -30.60 -8.31 6.69
CA LEU A 272 -29.87 -9.40 7.36
C LEU A 272 -30.79 -10.19 8.30
N LEU A 273 -31.66 -9.50 9.05
CA LEU A 273 -32.68 -10.14 9.89
C LEU A 273 -33.73 -10.88 9.05
N ALA A 274 -34.10 -10.36 7.88
CA ALA A 274 -35.03 -11.02 6.96
C ALA A 274 -34.42 -12.29 6.36
N ARG A 275 -33.17 -12.25 5.90
CA ARG A 275 -32.43 -13.43 5.41
C ARG A 275 -32.28 -14.49 6.50
N LYS A 276 -31.95 -14.08 7.73
CA LYS A 276 -31.86 -14.98 8.88
C LYS A 276 -33.20 -15.63 9.22
N ARG A 277 -34.31 -14.89 9.19
CA ARG A 277 -35.65 -15.42 9.42
C ARG A 277 -36.11 -16.37 8.31
N ALA A 278 -35.79 -16.07 7.06
CA ALA A 278 -36.09 -16.93 5.93
C ALA A 278 -35.34 -18.27 6.03
N ALA A 279 -34.04 -18.24 6.36
CA ALA A 279 -33.23 -19.44 6.55
C ALA A 279 -33.69 -20.31 7.74
N LEU A 280 -34.16 -19.67 8.82
CA LEU A 280 -34.74 -20.37 9.97
C LEU A 280 -36.14 -20.94 9.68
N GLY A 281 -36.91 -20.30 8.79
CA GLY A 281 -38.24 -20.76 8.37
C GLY A 281 -38.21 -21.97 7.43
N THR A 282 -37.12 -22.16 6.68
CA THR A 282 -36.93 -23.33 5.80
C THR A 282 -36.38 -24.56 6.53
N ALA A 283 -35.99 -24.42 7.80
CA ALA A 283 -35.35 -25.47 8.59
C ALA A 283 -36.31 -26.25 9.52
N ASN A 284 -37.64 -26.07 9.38
CA ASN A 284 -38.64 -26.83 10.14
C ASN A 284 -39.69 -27.42 9.19
N PRO A 285 -39.72 -28.76 8.97
CA PRO A 285 -40.89 -29.44 8.41
C PRO A 285 -42.07 -29.48 9.38
#